data_AF-A0A4R5W0M7-F1
#
_entry.id   AF-A0A4R5W0M7-F1
#
_cell.length_a   1.000
_cell.length_b   1.000
_cell.length_c   1.000
_cell.angle_alpha   90.00
_cell.angle_beta   90.00
_cell.angle_gamma   90.00
#
_symmetry.space_group_name_H-M   'P 1'
#
loop_
_entity.id
_entity.type
_entity.pdbx_description
1 polymer ?
#
loop_
_entity_poly.entity_id
_entity_poly.type
_entity_poly.pdbx_seq_one_letter_code
_entity_poly.pdbx_strand_id
1 'polypeptide(L)'
;MKTFGKKSTGARLERIKASPLWDGDRFRNQYPIAPGLRNPDTSMPSILDFICGGERRVPVAPLPSMNPLESWRHKPDSGLRATWLGHSTVLIEIDGLRVLTDPVWGQRASPSRIAGPKRFQPVPVALKAMPPVDLIVISHDHYDHLDYFTIKALAKSDVPFVTSLGVGAHLEAFGIAPERITELDWWETYTLPNTGLTVTAAPSQHFSGRGIKDRNTTLWSSLVIKSEKHSVFFSGDTGLTGQYEEIKNRLGPFDLIMLEVGAFHPAWGDIHLGPENAMKAHALLGGGAFLPVHWGTFNLAMHAWDAPAEALFLHAEKSNIPLIMPQLGQAVEPIQTELVKPWWRAVDTAELPKSETEKGDQNAESPLPKSMPWPLD
;
A
#
# COMPACT_ATOMS: atom_id res chain seq x y z
N MET A 1 -4.62 9.37 24.18
CA MET A 1 -5.02 9.56 22.76
C MET A 1 -3.90 10.20 21.90
N LYS A 2 -2.61 9.99 22.20
CA LYS A 2 -1.51 10.58 21.39
C LYS A 2 -1.38 9.97 19.99
N THR A 3 -1.95 8.78 19.78
CA THR A 3 -1.89 8.01 18.52
C THR A 3 -2.74 8.59 17.38
N PHE A 4 -3.72 9.44 17.70
CA PHE A 4 -4.60 10.10 16.72
C PHE A 4 -3.93 11.26 15.98
N GLY A 5 -2.79 11.77 16.45
CA GLY A 5 -2.17 12.95 15.85
C GLY A 5 -2.83 14.26 16.27
N LYS A 6 -2.69 15.28 15.43
CA LYS A 6 -3.26 16.63 15.59
C LYS A 6 -3.81 17.15 14.28
N LYS A 7 -4.78 18.07 14.37
CA LYS A 7 -5.31 18.81 13.23
C LYS A 7 -4.31 19.86 12.74
N SER A 8 -4.32 20.12 11.44
CA SER A 8 -3.58 21.21 10.80
C SER A 8 -4.02 22.58 11.32
N THR A 9 -3.07 23.47 11.53
CA THR A 9 -3.28 24.87 11.96
C THR A 9 -2.25 25.79 11.30
N GLY A 10 -2.45 27.11 11.40
CA GLY A 10 -1.50 28.11 10.89
C GLY A 10 -1.21 27.97 9.40
N ALA A 11 0.05 28.16 9.00
CA ALA A 11 0.48 28.14 7.61
C ALA A 11 0.11 26.85 6.86
N ARG A 12 0.16 25.69 7.54
CA ARG A 12 -0.26 24.41 6.97
C ARG A 12 -1.75 24.39 6.61
N LEU A 13 -2.61 24.90 7.49
CA LEU A 13 -4.03 24.98 7.23
C LEU A 13 -4.34 25.95 6.08
N GLU A 14 -3.60 27.05 5.99
CA GLU A 14 -3.75 27.97 4.86
C GLU A 14 -3.31 27.33 3.54
N ARG A 15 -2.23 26.54 3.52
CA ARG A 15 -1.85 25.72 2.35
C ARG A 15 -2.94 24.71 1.98
N ILE A 16 -3.53 24.01 2.96
CA ILE A 16 -4.64 23.08 2.72
C ILE A 16 -5.81 23.79 2.05
N LYS A 17 -6.26 24.93 2.58
CA LYS A 17 -7.39 25.69 2.02
C LYS A 17 -7.11 26.24 0.63
N ALA A 18 -5.84 26.51 0.31
CA ALA A 18 -5.41 27.00 -0.99
C ALA A 18 -5.26 25.87 -2.04
N SER A 19 -5.26 24.61 -1.62
CA SER A 19 -5.14 23.48 -2.53
C SER A 19 -6.33 23.40 -3.49
N PRO A 20 -6.11 23.13 -4.79
CA PRO A 20 -7.21 22.89 -5.74
C PRO A 20 -8.01 21.61 -5.42
N LEU A 21 -7.48 20.74 -4.57
CA LEU A 21 -8.12 19.51 -4.10
C LEU A 21 -9.05 19.73 -2.91
N TRP A 22 -9.01 20.91 -2.30
CA TRP A 22 -9.85 21.26 -1.17
C TRP A 22 -11.21 21.80 -1.64
N ASP A 23 -12.30 21.19 -1.18
CA ASP A 23 -13.67 21.58 -1.58
C ASP A 23 -14.31 22.67 -0.69
N GLY A 24 -13.57 23.14 0.32
CA GLY A 24 -14.03 24.07 1.34
C GLY A 24 -14.11 23.43 2.73
N ASP A 25 -14.32 22.11 2.81
CA ASP A 25 -14.41 21.35 4.07
C ASP A 25 -13.42 20.17 4.13
N ARG A 26 -13.09 19.57 2.99
CA ARG A 26 -12.23 18.38 2.90
C ARG A 26 -11.51 18.25 1.56
N PHE A 27 -10.49 17.40 1.53
CA PHE A 27 -9.88 16.94 0.28
C PHE A 27 -10.82 15.99 -0.48
N ARG A 28 -10.79 16.08 -1.81
CA ARG A 28 -11.53 15.19 -2.73
C ARG A 28 -10.63 14.62 -3.82
N ASN A 29 -10.99 13.41 -4.28
CA ASN A 29 -10.43 12.87 -5.52
C ASN A 29 -10.86 13.72 -6.71
N GLN A 30 -9.98 13.91 -7.69
CA GLN A 30 -10.28 14.70 -8.90
C GLN A 30 -11.06 13.89 -9.95
N TYR A 31 -10.69 12.63 -10.12
CA TYR A 31 -11.26 11.78 -11.16
C TYR A 31 -12.52 11.08 -10.65
N PRO A 32 -13.56 10.95 -11.49
CA PRO A 32 -14.73 10.17 -11.13
C PRO A 32 -14.35 8.70 -11.00
N ILE A 33 -15.04 8.00 -10.10
CA ILE A 33 -14.95 6.55 -9.98
C ILE A 33 -15.37 5.93 -11.32
N ALA A 34 -14.48 5.19 -11.97
CA ALA A 34 -14.80 4.55 -13.24
C ALA A 34 -15.94 3.52 -13.05
N PRO A 35 -16.84 3.38 -14.04
CA PRO A 35 -17.92 2.40 -13.99
C PRO A 35 -17.39 0.98 -13.73
N GLY A 36 -18.06 0.23 -12.85
CA GLY A 36 -17.71 -1.16 -12.55
C GLY A 36 -16.59 -1.36 -11.51
N LEU A 37 -15.97 -0.28 -10.98
CA LEU A 37 -15.00 -0.41 -9.88
C LEU A 37 -15.66 -0.72 -8.53
N ARG A 38 -16.89 -0.26 -8.33
CA ARG A 38 -17.75 -0.69 -7.22
C ARG A 38 -18.86 -1.57 -7.76
N ASN A 39 -19.09 -2.70 -7.10
CA ASN A 39 -20.29 -3.49 -7.34
C ASN A 39 -21.46 -2.87 -6.53
N PRO A 40 -22.46 -2.27 -7.18
CA PRO A 40 -23.58 -1.61 -6.49
C PRO A 40 -24.46 -2.59 -5.70
N ASP A 41 -24.44 -3.88 -6.05
CA ASP A 41 -25.22 -4.93 -5.40
C ASP A 41 -24.51 -5.50 -4.16
N THR A 42 -23.28 -5.05 -3.88
CA THR A 42 -22.50 -5.48 -2.71
C THR A 42 -22.51 -4.40 -1.63
N SER A 43 -23.05 -4.74 -0.45
CA SER A 43 -23.04 -3.83 0.70
C SER A 43 -21.62 -3.63 1.27
N MET A 44 -21.39 -2.48 1.90
CA MET A 44 -20.18 -2.27 2.69
C MET A 44 -20.11 -3.31 3.82
N PRO A 45 -18.99 -4.04 3.95
CA PRO A 45 -18.74 -5.00 5.01
C PRO A 45 -18.97 -4.42 6.40
N SER A 46 -19.65 -5.19 7.25
CA SER A 46 -19.87 -4.86 8.66
C SER A 46 -18.66 -5.23 9.52
N ILE A 47 -18.60 -4.71 10.75
CA ILE A 47 -17.58 -5.11 11.73
C ILE A 47 -17.64 -6.62 12.02
N LEU A 48 -18.84 -7.22 12.00
CA LEU A 48 -19.00 -8.67 12.18
C LEU A 48 -18.38 -9.44 11.02
N ASP A 49 -18.48 -8.95 9.78
CA ASP A 49 -17.86 -9.60 8.62
C ASP A 49 -16.34 -9.64 8.75
N PHE A 50 -15.72 -8.58 9.30
CA PHE A 50 -14.29 -8.53 9.59
C PHE A 50 -13.85 -9.52 10.68
N ILE A 51 -14.73 -9.83 11.64
CA ILE A 51 -14.41 -10.71 12.78
C ILE A 51 -14.75 -12.18 12.48
N CYS A 52 -15.85 -12.45 11.79
CA CYS A 52 -16.47 -13.77 11.71
C CYS A 52 -16.51 -14.38 10.30
N GLY A 53 -16.06 -13.68 9.25
CA GLY A 53 -16.38 -14.05 7.87
C GLY A 53 -15.59 -15.20 7.24
N GLY A 54 -15.30 -16.27 8.00
CA GLY A 54 -15.04 -17.65 7.52
C GLY A 54 -13.82 -17.94 6.62
N GLU A 55 -13.19 -16.93 6.03
CA GLU A 55 -12.08 -17.07 5.09
C GLU A 55 -10.73 -17.29 5.80
N ARG A 56 -9.76 -17.89 5.08
CA ARG A 56 -8.36 -18.04 5.54
C ARG A 56 -7.63 -16.69 5.47
N ARG A 57 -7.96 -15.78 6.39
CA ARG A 57 -7.46 -14.39 6.39
C ARG A 57 -6.14 -14.17 7.12
N VAL A 58 -5.63 -15.22 7.75
CA VAL A 58 -4.34 -15.24 8.45
C VAL A 58 -3.68 -16.58 8.13
N PRO A 59 -2.37 -16.63 7.83
CA PRO A 59 -1.67 -17.88 7.61
C PRO A 59 -1.53 -18.70 8.90
N VAL A 60 -1.35 -20.02 8.78
CA VAL A 60 -1.15 -20.93 9.93
C VAL A 60 0.20 -20.75 10.62
N ALA A 61 1.18 -20.14 9.94
CA ALA A 61 2.48 -19.78 10.48
C ALA A 61 3.00 -18.47 9.85
N PRO A 62 4.04 -17.84 10.41
CA PRO A 62 4.70 -16.72 9.74
C PRO A 62 5.22 -17.09 8.35
N LEU A 63 5.15 -16.13 7.44
CA LEU A 63 5.70 -16.21 6.09
C LEU A 63 7.23 -16.33 6.12
N PRO A 64 7.83 -17.06 5.14
CA PRO A 64 9.27 -17.07 4.95
C PRO A 64 9.82 -15.64 4.88
N SER A 65 10.83 -15.38 5.71
CA SER A 65 11.49 -14.09 5.78
C SER A 65 13.00 -14.26 5.84
N MET A 66 13.72 -13.38 5.18
CA MET A 66 15.17 -13.30 5.21
C MET A 66 15.62 -12.13 6.09
N ASN A 67 16.77 -12.30 6.73
CA ASN A 67 17.41 -11.21 7.45
C ASN A 67 18.19 -10.35 6.43
N PRO A 68 17.82 -9.08 6.20
CA PRO A 68 18.44 -8.26 5.16
C PRO A 68 19.80 -7.65 5.55
N LEU A 69 20.24 -7.82 6.80
CA LEU A 69 21.39 -7.08 7.33
C LEU A 69 22.69 -7.32 6.55
N GLU A 70 22.91 -8.53 6.03
CA GLU A 70 24.12 -8.81 5.25
C GLU A 70 24.06 -8.14 3.88
N SER A 71 22.92 -8.22 3.17
CA SER A 71 22.72 -7.57 1.88
C SER A 71 22.96 -6.05 1.95
N TRP A 72 22.52 -5.41 3.04
CA TRP A 72 22.68 -3.96 3.25
C TRP A 72 24.11 -3.50 3.55
N ARG A 73 25.05 -4.42 3.77
CA ARG A 73 26.49 -4.08 3.88
C ARG A 73 27.12 -3.77 2.54
N HIS A 74 26.52 -4.26 1.46
CA HIS A 74 27.00 -4.07 0.09
C HIS A 74 26.08 -3.11 -0.65
N LYS A 75 26.66 -2.29 -1.52
CA LYS A 75 25.87 -1.45 -2.45
C LYS A 75 25.27 -2.35 -3.52
N PRO A 76 24.07 -2.03 -4.03
CA PRO A 76 23.53 -2.73 -5.19
C PRO A 76 24.36 -2.46 -6.43
N ASP A 77 24.52 -3.47 -7.28
CA ASP A 77 25.37 -3.41 -8.48
C ASP A 77 24.77 -2.48 -9.54
N SER A 78 23.45 -2.54 -9.72
CA SER A 78 22.71 -1.64 -10.63
C SER A 78 22.58 -0.22 -10.10
N GLY A 79 22.76 -0.01 -8.80
CA GLY A 79 22.43 1.25 -8.13
C GLY A 79 20.98 1.34 -7.64
N LEU A 80 20.11 0.37 -7.96
CA LEU A 80 18.73 0.31 -7.49
C LEU A 80 18.40 -1.04 -6.83
N ARG A 81 17.95 -1.01 -5.57
CA ARG A 81 17.53 -2.21 -4.82
C ARG A 81 16.34 -1.92 -3.94
N ALA A 82 15.37 -2.82 -3.94
CA ALA A 82 14.22 -2.78 -3.04
C ALA A 82 14.32 -3.92 -2.02
N THR A 83 14.05 -3.62 -0.75
CA THR A 83 13.90 -4.62 0.30
C THR A 83 12.51 -4.46 0.93
N TRP A 84 11.60 -5.40 0.67
CA TRP A 84 10.26 -5.36 1.23
C TRP A 84 10.25 -5.81 2.69
N LEU A 85 9.85 -4.93 3.61
CA LEU A 85 9.85 -5.18 5.06
C LEU A 85 8.46 -5.51 5.61
N GLY A 86 7.48 -5.65 4.73
CA GLY A 86 6.09 -5.95 5.02
C GLY A 86 5.17 -4.77 4.74
N HIS A 87 3.94 -5.10 4.35
CA HIS A 87 2.88 -4.16 4.01
C HIS A 87 3.34 -3.18 2.92
N SER A 88 3.32 -1.88 3.19
CA SER A 88 3.82 -0.83 2.30
C SER A 88 5.19 -0.27 2.73
N THR A 89 5.85 -0.93 3.68
CA THR A 89 7.21 -0.59 4.11
C THR A 89 8.26 -1.25 3.20
N VAL A 90 8.96 -0.43 2.41
CA VAL A 90 10.06 -0.85 1.54
C VAL A 90 11.27 0.05 1.84
N LEU A 91 12.44 -0.56 2.04
CA LEU A 91 13.69 0.16 1.98
C LEU A 91 14.19 0.16 0.53
N ILE A 92 14.30 1.34 -0.05
CA ILE A 92 14.79 1.56 -1.41
C ILE A 92 16.20 2.11 -1.32
N GLU A 93 17.16 1.40 -1.88
CA GLU A 93 18.48 1.91 -2.17
C GLU A 93 18.50 2.41 -3.61
N ILE A 94 18.71 3.72 -3.79
CA ILE A 94 18.62 4.40 -5.09
C ILE A 94 19.81 5.34 -5.26
N ASP A 95 20.71 5.00 -6.19
CA ASP A 95 21.94 5.76 -6.51
C ASP A 95 22.79 6.12 -5.29
N GLY A 96 22.89 5.20 -4.33
CA GLY A 96 23.68 5.34 -3.12
C GLY A 96 22.96 6.02 -1.95
N LEU A 97 21.68 6.38 -2.11
CA LEU A 97 20.81 6.90 -1.05
C LEU A 97 19.82 5.83 -0.60
N ARG A 98 19.29 5.99 0.62
CA ARG A 98 18.28 5.11 1.22
C ARG A 98 17.00 5.87 1.50
N VAL A 99 15.90 5.43 0.88
CA VAL A 99 14.55 5.95 1.09
C VAL A 99 13.69 4.88 1.75
N LEU A 100 12.99 5.21 2.82
CA LEU A 100 12.07 4.30 3.51
C LEU A 100 10.63 4.77 3.30
N THR A 101 9.79 3.90 2.73
CA THR A 101 8.36 4.17 2.51
C THR A 101 7.53 3.72 3.71
N ASP A 102 6.49 4.49 4.07
CA ASP A 102 5.40 4.13 4.99
C ASP A 102 5.82 3.16 6.12
N PRO A 103 6.74 3.57 7.02
CA PRO A 103 7.38 2.66 7.95
C PRO A 103 6.44 2.23 9.08
N VAL A 104 6.18 0.92 9.18
CA VAL A 104 5.32 0.32 10.22
C VAL A 104 5.96 -0.89 10.90
N TRP A 105 6.53 -0.64 12.08
CA TRP A 105 7.01 -1.65 13.02
C TRP A 105 5.98 -2.01 14.11
N GLY A 106 4.94 -1.21 14.29
CA GLY A 106 3.87 -1.44 15.24
C GLY A 106 3.24 -2.82 15.08
N GLN A 107 2.82 -3.42 16.21
CA GLN A 107 2.13 -4.71 16.19
C GLN A 107 0.69 -4.61 15.65
N ARG A 108 0.09 -3.41 15.70
CA ARG A 108 -1.27 -3.17 15.25
C ARG A 108 -1.35 -1.89 14.42
N ALA A 109 -2.11 -1.94 13.33
CA ALA A 109 -2.54 -0.78 12.57
C ALA A 109 -3.77 -0.17 13.25
N SER A 110 -3.56 0.54 14.37
CA SER A 110 -4.66 1.01 15.21
C SER A 110 -4.25 2.15 16.15
N PRO A 111 -5.18 3.04 16.56
CA PRO A 111 -4.93 3.98 17.65
C PRO A 111 -4.73 3.30 19.01
N SER A 112 -5.11 2.02 19.13
CA SER A 112 -5.08 1.22 20.35
C SER A 112 -4.01 0.13 20.30
N ARG A 113 -3.37 -0.13 21.44
CA ARG A 113 -2.42 -1.26 21.60
C ARG A 113 -3.12 -2.62 21.73
N ILE A 114 -4.39 -2.62 22.11
CA ILE A 114 -5.13 -3.85 22.46
C ILE A 114 -6.19 -4.23 21.42
N ALA A 115 -6.66 -3.28 20.61
CA ALA A 115 -7.73 -3.46 19.64
C ALA A 115 -7.32 -3.01 18.23
N GLY A 116 -8.00 -3.51 17.20
CA GLY A 116 -7.73 -3.22 15.79
C GLY A 116 -6.79 -4.23 15.11
N PRO A 117 -6.57 -4.13 13.78
CA PRO A 117 -5.82 -5.12 13.01
C PRO A 117 -4.44 -5.39 13.58
N LYS A 118 -4.14 -6.65 13.91
CA LYS A 118 -2.81 -7.10 14.36
C LYS A 118 -2.05 -7.65 13.17
N ARG A 119 -0.77 -7.32 13.05
CA ARG A 119 0.09 -7.98 12.06
C ARG A 119 0.20 -9.47 12.38
N PHE A 120 0.05 -10.31 11.38
CA PHE A 120 0.36 -11.74 11.49
C PHE A 120 1.81 -12.02 11.11
N GLN A 121 2.41 -11.18 10.27
CA GLN A 121 3.79 -11.31 9.85
C GLN A 121 4.69 -10.29 10.55
N PRO A 122 5.69 -10.69 11.35
CA PRO A 122 6.64 -9.76 11.97
C PRO A 122 7.51 -9.05 10.93
N VAL A 123 8.03 -7.86 11.27
CA VAL A 123 9.07 -7.22 10.44
C VAL A 123 10.33 -8.08 10.49
N PRO A 124 11.00 -8.36 9.36
CA PRO A 124 12.19 -9.22 9.31
C PRO A 124 13.40 -8.65 10.08
N VAL A 125 13.38 -7.37 10.44
CA VAL A 125 14.46 -6.69 11.14
C VAL A 125 13.92 -5.71 12.19
N ALA A 126 14.63 -5.57 13.30
CA ALA A 126 14.28 -4.57 14.31
C ALA A 126 14.60 -3.15 13.80
N LEU A 127 13.75 -2.16 14.12
CA LEU A 127 13.95 -0.77 13.68
C LEU A 127 15.32 -0.21 14.06
N LYS A 128 15.82 -0.54 15.25
CA LYS A 128 17.15 -0.13 15.74
C LYS A 128 18.33 -0.73 14.96
N ALA A 129 18.09 -1.78 14.18
CA ALA A 129 19.10 -2.46 13.37
C ALA A 129 19.01 -2.03 11.90
N MET A 130 18.08 -1.15 11.54
CA MET A 130 18.03 -0.55 10.22
C MET A 130 19.33 0.22 9.94
N PRO A 131 19.83 0.20 8.69
CA PRO A 131 20.90 1.10 8.29
C PRO A 131 20.42 2.56 8.40
N PRO A 132 21.34 3.54 8.40
CA PRO A 132 20.98 4.95 8.22
C PRO A 132 20.12 5.12 6.96
N VAL A 133 19.06 5.91 7.09
CA VAL A 133 18.13 6.25 6.01
C VAL A 133 18.29 7.74 5.73
N ASP A 134 18.33 8.13 4.46
CA ASP A 134 18.52 9.50 4.02
C ASP A 134 17.20 10.26 3.89
N LEU A 135 16.10 9.56 3.63
CA LEU A 135 14.76 10.14 3.52
C LEU A 135 13.67 9.15 3.93
N ILE A 136 12.67 9.62 4.66
CA ILE A 136 11.43 8.86 4.87
C ILE A 136 10.31 9.50 4.07
N VAL A 137 9.53 8.69 3.37
CA VAL A 137 8.34 9.15 2.65
C VAL A 137 7.08 8.54 3.25
N ILE A 138 6.04 9.36 3.41
CA ILE A 138 4.72 8.97 3.93
C ILE A 138 3.65 9.30 2.90
N SER A 139 2.90 8.31 2.45
CA SER A 139 1.86 8.48 1.42
C SER A 139 0.56 9.10 1.93
N HIS A 140 0.12 8.73 3.14
CA HIS A 140 -1.11 9.23 3.75
C HIS A 140 -1.17 8.90 5.26
N ASP A 141 -2.28 9.23 5.92
CA ASP A 141 -2.40 9.22 7.37
C ASP A 141 -3.03 7.96 7.98
N HIS A 142 -3.31 6.89 7.24
CA HIS A 142 -3.89 5.69 7.84
C HIS A 142 -2.91 4.96 8.78
N TYR A 143 -3.44 4.16 9.71
CA TYR A 143 -2.64 3.58 10.80
C TYR A 143 -1.60 2.54 10.36
N ASP A 144 -1.82 1.91 9.22
CA ASP A 144 -0.95 0.94 8.56
C ASP A 144 0.06 1.57 7.60
N HIS A 145 0.01 2.90 7.43
CA HIS A 145 1.00 3.70 6.68
C HIS A 145 1.72 4.73 7.55
N LEU A 146 1.06 5.19 8.63
CA LEU A 146 1.56 6.15 9.60
C LEU A 146 1.40 5.60 11.03
N ASP A 147 2.37 4.78 11.45
CA ASP A 147 2.41 4.19 12.79
C ASP A 147 3.07 5.12 13.82
N TYR A 148 2.28 5.54 14.81
CA TYR A 148 2.72 6.37 15.93
C TYR A 148 3.99 5.85 16.62
N PHE A 149 4.10 4.53 16.88
CA PHE A 149 5.23 4.00 17.62
C PHE A 149 6.51 4.01 16.80
N THR A 150 6.40 3.72 15.51
CA THR A 150 7.51 3.80 14.56
C THR A 150 7.98 5.24 14.39
N ILE A 151 7.08 6.20 14.12
CA ILE A 151 7.45 7.61 13.97
C ILE A 151 8.10 8.15 15.24
N LYS A 152 7.57 7.82 16.42
CA LYS A 152 8.18 8.25 17.69
C LYS A 152 9.59 7.70 17.90
N ALA A 153 9.87 6.49 17.41
CA ALA A 153 11.21 5.93 17.46
C ALA A 153 12.16 6.64 16.48
N LEU A 154 11.67 6.95 15.27
CA LEU A 154 12.40 7.66 14.22
C LEU A 154 12.62 9.16 14.54
N ALA A 155 11.81 9.73 15.44
CA ALA A 155 12.04 11.07 15.98
C ALA A 155 13.41 11.23 16.68
N LYS A 156 14.07 10.12 17.03
CA LYS A 156 15.39 10.11 17.68
C LYS A 156 16.58 10.21 16.71
N SER A 157 16.36 10.06 15.40
CA SER A 157 17.37 10.36 14.37
C SER A 157 17.09 11.72 13.76
N ASP A 158 17.96 12.20 12.86
CA ASP A 158 17.81 13.49 12.15
C ASP A 158 17.27 13.36 10.72
N VAL A 159 16.81 12.17 10.34
CA VAL A 159 16.31 11.89 8.98
C VAL A 159 15.14 12.83 8.61
N PRO A 160 15.15 13.46 7.43
CA PRO A 160 14.02 14.25 6.94
C PRO A 160 12.84 13.36 6.52
N PHE A 161 11.65 13.97 6.54
CA PHE A 161 10.38 13.36 6.14
C PHE A 161 9.76 14.16 5.00
N VAL A 162 9.30 13.46 3.96
CA VAL A 162 8.42 14.00 2.92
C VAL A 162 7.08 13.31 3.01
N THR A 163 5.98 14.08 2.97
CA THR A 163 4.64 13.54 3.17
C THR A 163 3.59 14.33 2.41
N SER A 164 2.39 13.78 2.25
CA SER A 164 1.24 14.52 1.73
C SER A 164 0.80 15.68 2.64
N LEU A 165 0.28 16.73 2.03
CA LEU A 165 -0.15 17.96 2.70
C LEU A 165 -1.13 17.70 3.86
N GLY A 166 -0.84 18.25 5.05
CA GLY A 166 -1.64 18.10 6.26
C GLY A 166 -1.15 17.00 7.20
N VAL A 167 -0.52 15.94 6.67
CA VAL A 167 0.01 14.82 7.47
C VAL A 167 1.13 15.29 8.41
N GLY A 168 1.83 16.37 8.07
CA GLY A 168 2.89 16.96 8.90
C GLY A 168 2.40 17.36 10.29
N ALA A 169 1.13 17.73 10.45
CA ALA A 169 0.55 18.01 11.77
C ALA A 169 0.60 16.80 12.71
N HIS A 170 0.46 15.59 12.18
CA HIS A 170 0.60 14.36 12.94
C HIS A 170 2.07 14.04 13.26
N LEU A 171 2.97 14.19 12.28
CA LEU A 171 4.40 13.99 12.48
C LEU A 171 4.96 14.92 13.57
N GLU A 172 4.60 16.21 13.55
CA GLU A 172 4.95 17.17 14.61
C GLU A 172 4.39 16.74 15.96
N ALA A 173 3.12 16.30 16.01
CA ALA A 173 2.51 15.81 17.23
C ALA A 173 3.20 14.55 17.79
N PHE A 174 3.87 13.78 16.93
CA PHE A 174 4.60 12.57 17.29
C PHE A 174 6.06 12.84 17.66
N GLY A 175 6.52 14.08 17.52
CA GLY A 175 7.83 14.55 17.97
C GLY A 175 8.85 14.79 16.86
N ILE A 176 8.45 14.77 15.60
CA ILE A 176 9.33 15.19 14.50
C ILE A 176 9.42 16.72 14.50
N ALA A 177 10.64 17.26 14.40
CA ALA A 177 10.85 18.70 14.35
C ALA A 177 10.29 19.28 13.04
N PRO A 178 9.57 20.43 13.05
CA PRO A 178 8.93 21.00 11.85
C PRO A 178 9.88 21.18 10.66
N GLU A 179 11.13 21.59 10.91
CA GLU A 179 12.16 21.80 9.89
C GLU A 179 12.59 20.52 9.16
N ARG A 180 12.26 19.34 9.71
CA ARG A 180 12.51 18.05 9.08
C ARG A 180 11.32 17.56 8.25
N ILE A 181 10.21 18.29 8.20
CA ILE A 181 8.98 17.85 7.54
C ILE A 181 8.76 18.70 6.29
N THR A 182 8.71 18.05 5.14
CA THR A 182 8.23 18.64 3.89
C THR A 182 6.88 18.05 3.54
N GLU A 183 5.88 18.92 3.38
CA GLU A 183 4.53 18.55 2.97
C GLU A 183 4.28 18.96 1.53
N LEU A 184 3.86 18.00 0.71
CA LEU A 184 3.60 18.17 -0.71
C LEU A 184 2.10 18.06 -1.02
N ASP A 185 1.57 19.04 -1.76
CA ASP A 185 0.34 18.90 -2.54
C ASP A 185 0.62 18.13 -3.84
N TRP A 186 -0.41 17.67 -4.56
CA TRP A 186 -0.21 16.97 -5.82
C TRP A 186 0.54 17.84 -6.83
N TRP A 187 1.52 17.21 -7.48
CA TRP A 187 2.49 17.76 -8.43
C TRP A 187 3.56 18.67 -7.82
N GLU A 188 3.54 18.92 -6.50
CA GLU A 188 4.67 19.54 -5.83
C GLU A 188 5.84 18.55 -5.72
N THR A 189 7.06 19.08 -5.76
CA THR A 189 8.30 18.30 -5.73
C THR A 189 9.22 18.83 -4.66
N TYR A 190 9.76 17.92 -3.87
CA TYR A 190 10.87 18.16 -2.96
C TYR A 190 12.17 17.68 -3.59
N THR A 191 13.28 18.39 -3.33
CA THR A 191 14.63 17.94 -3.65
C THR A 191 15.42 17.80 -2.36
N LEU A 192 15.99 16.63 -2.11
CA LEU A 192 16.82 16.38 -0.93
C LEU A 192 18.15 17.17 -1.07
N PRO A 193 18.46 18.11 -0.15
CA PRO A 193 19.59 19.01 -0.28
C PRO A 193 20.94 18.30 -0.47
N ASN A 194 21.79 18.86 -1.32
CA ASN A 194 23.13 18.35 -1.64
C ASN A 194 23.12 16.93 -2.25
N THR A 195 22.00 16.52 -2.82
CA THR A 195 21.84 15.27 -3.57
C THR A 195 21.12 15.55 -4.89
N GLY A 196 21.02 14.55 -5.76
CA GLY A 196 20.16 14.59 -6.95
C GLY A 196 18.77 13.95 -6.74
N LEU A 197 18.41 13.59 -5.50
CA LEU A 197 17.17 12.89 -5.22
C LEU A 197 15.99 13.85 -5.09
N THR A 198 14.92 13.57 -5.83
CA THR A 198 13.64 14.27 -5.77
C THR A 198 12.51 13.34 -5.37
N VAL A 199 11.51 13.91 -4.72
CA VAL A 199 10.23 13.25 -4.44
C VAL A 199 9.11 14.15 -4.92
N THR A 200 8.31 13.65 -5.86
CA THR A 200 7.11 14.33 -6.36
C THR A 200 5.87 13.63 -5.83
N ALA A 201 4.98 14.38 -5.19
CA ALA A 201 3.65 13.86 -4.86
C ALA A 201 2.81 13.81 -6.13
N ALA A 202 2.25 12.65 -6.44
CA ALA A 202 1.40 12.42 -7.60
C ALA A 202 -0.02 12.02 -7.15
N PRO A 203 -1.02 12.14 -8.05
CA PRO A 203 -2.38 11.77 -7.72
C PRO A 203 -2.55 10.32 -7.24
N SER A 204 -3.50 10.13 -6.34
CA SER A 204 -4.00 8.83 -5.90
C SER A 204 -5.52 8.91 -5.71
N GLN A 205 -6.21 7.80 -5.93
CA GLN A 205 -7.66 7.70 -5.68
C GLN A 205 -7.90 7.00 -4.35
N HIS A 206 -7.88 7.75 -3.25
CA HIS A 206 -8.00 7.19 -1.90
C HIS A 206 -8.72 8.19 -0.98
N PHE A 207 -8.48 8.08 0.33
CA PHE A 207 -9.02 8.94 1.37
C PHE A 207 -8.06 9.02 2.57
N SER A 208 -8.40 9.81 3.58
CA SER A 208 -7.62 9.92 4.82
C SER A 208 -8.52 9.98 6.05
N GLY A 209 -7.92 9.81 7.23
CA GLY A 209 -8.55 10.03 8.53
C GLY A 209 -8.08 9.06 9.60
N ARG A 210 -7.96 9.55 10.84
CA ARG A 210 -7.49 8.78 11.99
C ARG A 210 -8.52 8.68 13.11
N GLY A 211 -9.60 9.46 13.06
CA GLY A 211 -10.63 9.57 14.08
C GLY A 211 -12.03 9.69 13.50
N ILE A 212 -12.97 10.22 14.30
CA ILE A 212 -14.40 10.23 13.95
C ILE A 212 -14.77 11.44 13.08
N LYS A 213 -14.00 12.54 13.15
CA LYS A 213 -14.34 13.85 12.54
C LYS A 213 -13.16 14.49 11.81
N ASP A 214 -12.28 13.67 11.26
CA ASP A 214 -11.07 14.08 10.55
C ASP A 214 -10.92 13.43 9.17
N ARG A 215 -11.98 12.77 8.69
CA ARG A 215 -12.01 12.17 7.36
C ARG A 215 -11.68 13.23 6.30
N ASN A 216 -10.69 12.93 5.47
CA ASN A 216 -10.24 13.78 4.37
C ASN A 216 -9.73 15.17 4.80
N THR A 217 -9.24 15.31 6.04
CA THR A 217 -8.63 16.57 6.52
C THR A 217 -7.15 16.70 6.22
N THR A 218 -6.49 15.60 5.81
CA THR A 218 -5.15 15.59 5.21
C THR A 218 -5.22 15.01 3.80
N LEU A 219 -4.24 15.32 2.97
CA LEU A 219 -4.11 14.77 1.64
C LEU A 219 -3.53 13.35 1.68
N TRP A 220 -3.70 12.60 0.59
CA TRP A 220 -3.09 11.32 0.26
C TRP A 220 -2.44 11.43 -1.12
N SER A 221 -1.30 10.77 -1.32
CA SER A 221 -0.58 10.85 -2.60
C SER A 221 0.07 9.51 -2.95
N SER A 222 0.14 9.22 -4.26
CA SER A 222 1.24 8.40 -4.75
C SER A 222 2.52 9.25 -4.78
N LEU A 223 3.69 8.61 -4.84
CA LEU A 223 4.98 9.29 -4.73
C LEU A 223 5.90 8.77 -5.83
N VAL A 224 6.52 9.68 -6.57
CA VAL A 224 7.63 9.37 -7.48
C VAL A 224 8.93 9.78 -6.81
N ILE A 225 9.81 8.81 -6.62
CA ILE A 225 11.15 8.99 -6.03
C ILE A 225 12.15 8.85 -7.17
N LYS A 226 12.86 9.93 -7.49
CA LYS A 226 13.72 9.99 -8.67
C LYS A 226 15.11 10.50 -8.31
N SER A 227 16.12 9.87 -8.85
CA SER A 227 17.51 10.29 -8.80
C SER A 227 18.01 10.60 -10.22
N GLU A 228 19.31 10.83 -10.38
CA GLU A 228 19.90 11.09 -11.70
C GLU A 228 19.75 9.89 -12.66
N LYS A 229 19.78 8.66 -12.14
CA LYS A 229 19.79 7.44 -12.97
C LYS A 229 18.52 6.61 -12.87
N HIS A 230 17.80 6.69 -11.75
CA HIS A 230 16.67 5.80 -11.47
C HIS A 230 15.40 6.56 -11.08
N SER A 231 14.25 5.96 -11.36
CA SER A 231 12.93 6.49 -11.06
C SER A 231 12.03 5.39 -10.52
N VAL A 232 11.43 5.61 -9.34
CA VAL A 232 10.56 4.66 -8.65
C VAL A 232 9.19 5.27 -8.44
N PHE A 233 8.15 4.56 -8.83
CA PHE A 233 6.76 4.89 -8.48
C PHE A 233 6.32 4.10 -7.25
N PHE A 234 5.81 4.78 -6.23
CA PHE A 234 5.19 4.21 -5.05
C PHE A 234 3.74 4.64 -4.95
N SER A 235 2.80 3.69 -4.96
CA SER A 235 1.38 4.02 -5.01
C SER A 235 0.80 4.62 -3.73
N GLY A 236 1.37 4.30 -2.56
CA GLY A 236 0.58 4.32 -1.32
C GLY A 236 -0.63 3.40 -1.47
N ASP A 237 -1.76 3.80 -0.91
CA ASP A 237 -3.06 3.21 -1.22
C ASP A 237 -3.80 4.06 -2.25
N THR A 238 -4.49 3.40 -3.16
CA THR A 238 -5.14 4.02 -4.31
C THR A 238 -6.08 3.04 -5.02
N GLY A 239 -7.11 3.56 -5.68
CA GLY A 239 -7.91 2.82 -6.66
C GLY A 239 -7.41 2.97 -8.09
N LEU A 240 -8.16 2.36 -9.02
CA LEU A 240 -7.89 2.53 -10.45
C LEU A 240 -8.40 3.90 -10.93
N THR A 241 -7.51 4.67 -11.57
CA THR A 241 -7.80 6.00 -12.12
C THR A 241 -7.08 6.19 -13.45
N GLY A 242 -7.62 7.03 -14.34
CA GLY A 242 -6.93 7.43 -15.58
C GLY A 242 -5.69 8.30 -15.34
N GLN A 243 -5.50 8.82 -14.12
CA GLN A 243 -4.37 9.69 -13.77
C GLN A 243 -3.00 9.01 -13.90
N TYR A 244 -2.95 7.68 -13.92
CA TYR A 244 -1.70 6.93 -14.12
C TYR A 244 -1.01 7.28 -15.46
N GLU A 245 -1.78 7.55 -16.52
CA GLU A 245 -1.21 7.97 -17.80
C GLU A 245 -0.55 9.34 -17.70
N GLU A 246 -1.17 10.28 -16.98
CA GLU A 246 -0.59 11.60 -16.75
C GLU A 246 0.67 11.52 -15.89
N ILE A 247 0.66 10.67 -14.86
CA ILE A 247 1.84 10.40 -14.01
C ILE A 247 2.98 9.86 -14.86
N LYS A 248 2.74 8.84 -15.69
CA LYS A 248 3.72 8.32 -16.64
C LYS A 248 4.26 9.41 -17.56
N ASN A 249 3.38 10.21 -18.16
CA ASN A 249 3.78 11.21 -19.14
C ASN A 249 4.64 12.33 -18.53
N ARG A 250 4.39 12.68 -17.27
CA ARG A 250 5.13 13.74 -16.56
C ARG A 250 6.39 13.25 -15.87
N LEU A 251 6.37 12.05 -15.30
CA LEU A 251 7.37 11.60 -14.32
C LEU A 251 8.07 10.28 -14.71
N GLY A 252 7.51 9.52 -15.65
CA GLY A 252 8.08 8.28 -16.15
C GLY A 252 9.21 8.48 -17.18
N PRO A 253 9.79 7.39 -17.71
CA PRO A 253 9.53 5.99 -17.33
C PRO A 253 10.01 5.65 -15.91
N PHE A 254 9.58 4.50 -15.39
CA PHE A 254 9.94 4.02 -14.05
C PHE A 254 10.72 2.71 -14.12
N ASP A 255 11.82 2.63 -13.37
CA ASP A 255 12.63 1.42 -13.22
C ASP A 255 11.97 0.42 -12.26
N LEU A 256 11.19 0.93 -11.30
CA LEU A 256 10.41 0.14 -10.36
C LEU A 256 9.05 0.78 -10.11
N ILE A 257 7.99 -0.01 -10.24
CA ILE A 257 6.62 0.34 -9.91
C ILE A 257 6.21 -0.50 -8.70
N MET A 258 5.82 0.17 -7.62
CA MET A 258 5.28 -0.46 -6.43
C MET A 258 3.80 -0.11 -6.30
N LEU A 259 2.93 -1.11 -6.43
CA LEU A 259 1.48 -0.94 -6.36
C LEU A 259 0.89 -1.78 -5.23
N GLU A 260 -0.07 -1.22 -4.51
CA GLU A 260 -0.86 -1.97 -3.56
C GLU A 260 -1.72 -3.03 -4.25
N VAL A 261 -1.83 -4.21 -3.64
CA VAL A 261 -2.57 -5.34 -4.22
C VAL A 261 -3.50 -6.03 -3.22
N GLY A 262 -3.36 -5.74 -1.93
CA GLY A 262 -4.21 -6.28 -0.88
C GLY A 262 -5.42 -5.41 -0.56
N ALA A 263 -6.05 -5.70 0.58
CA ALA A 263 -7.17 -4.94 1.15
C ALA A 263 -8.38 -4.67 0.22
N PHE A 264 -8.54 -5.46 -0.85
CA PHE A 264 -9.54 -5.21 -1.88
C PHE A 264 -10.90 -5.86 -1.56
N HIS A 265 -11.98 -5.24 -2.03
CA HIS A 265 -13.33 -5.78 -1.96
C HIS A 265 -14.22 -5.13 -3.02
N PRO A 266 -15.21 -5.84 -3.61
CA PRO A 266 -16.10 -5.27 -4.62
C PRO A 266 -16.86 -4.00 -4.17
N ALA A 267 -17.13 -3.83 -2.88
CA ALA A 267 -17.82 -2.65 -2.35
C ALA A 267 -16.97 -1.35 -2.35
N TRP A 268 -15.65 -1.47 -2.43
CA TRP A 268 -14.70 -0.34 -2.35
C TRP A 268 -13.54 -0.44 -3.35
N GLY A 269 -13.74 -1.13 -4.47
CA GLY A 269 -12.71 -1.31 -5.50
C GLY A 269 -12.29 -0.03 -6.24
N ASP A 270 -12.87 1.11 -5.87
CA ASP A 270 -12.47 2.43 -6.35
C ASP A 270 -11.42 3.11 -5.46
N ILE A 271 -11.11 2.58 -4.27
CA ILE A 271 -10.10 3.14 -3.37
C ILE A 271 -8.95 2.17 -3.05
N HIS A 272 -9.10 0.88 -3.38
CA HIS A 272 -8.04 -0.12 -3.34
C HIS A 272 -7.98 -0.85 -4.68
N LEU A 273 -6.79 -0.95 -5.28
CA LEU A 273 -6.61 -1.58 -6.59
C LEU A 273 -7.01 -3.06 -6.57
N GLY A 274 -6.47 -3.83 -5.63
CA GLY A 274 -6.43 -5.29 -5.76
C GLY A 274 -5.53 -5.76 -6.91
N PRO A 275 -5.32 -7.07 -7.05
CA PRO A 275 -4.33 -7.63 -7.97
C PRO A 275 -4.65 -7.33 -9.45
N GLU A 276 -5.93 -7.45 -9.86
CA GLU A 276 -6.34 -7.22 -11.25
C GLU A 276 -6.18 -5.78 -11.69
N ASN A 277 -6.65 -4.82 -10.88
CA ASN A 277 -6.52 -3.42 -11.25
C ASN A 277 -5.09 -2.91 -11.07
N ALA A 278 -4.29 -3.51 -10.19
CA ALA A 278 -2.87 -3.18 -10.10
C ALA A 278 -2.14 -3.50 -11.43
N MET A 279 -2.45 -4.61 -12.10
CA MET A 279 -1.90 -4.89 -13.43
C MET A 279 -2.36 -3.86 -14.49
N LYS A 280 -3.62 -3.41 -14.43
CA LYS A 280 -4.10 -2.34 -15.31
C LYS A 280 -3.39 -1.01 -15.03
N ALA A 281 -3.22 -0.64 -13.76
CA ALA A 281 -2.49 0.55 -13.35
C ALA A 281 -1.03 0.49 -13.78
N HIS A 282 -0.37 -0.67 -13.64
CA HIS A 282 0.99 -0.92 -14.12
C HIS A 282 1.13 -0.66 -15.63
N ALA A 283 0.18 -1.14 -16.43
CA ALA A 283 0.16 -0.87 -17.87
C ALA A 283 -0.03 0.62 -18.18
N LEU A 284 -0.93 1.32 -17.48
CA LEU A 284 -1.15 2.77 -17.63
C LEU A 284 0.10 3.59 -17.24
N LEU A 285 0.85 3.11 -16.24
CA LEU A 285 2.13 3.69 -15.81
C LEU A 285 3.28 3.45 -16.80
N GLY A 286 3.04 2.65 -17.86
CA GLY A 286 4.00 2.41 -18.94
C GLY A 286 4.76 1.09 -18.85
N GLY A 287 4.42 0.24 -17.88
CA GLY A 287 5.14 -1.01 -17.62
C GLY A 287 6.51 -0.79 -16.97
N GLY A 288 7.19 -1.89 -16.64
CA GLY A 288 8.45 -1.87 -15.87
C GLY A 288 8.46 -2.95 -14.81
N ALA A 289 9.52 -2.99 -14.00
CA ALA A 289 9.59 -3.95 -12.90
C ALA A 289 8.48 -3.68 -11.87
N PHE A 290 7.71 -4.71 -11.49
CA PHE A 290 6.54 -4.55 -10.62
C PHE A 290 6.72 -5.28 -9.30
N LEU A 291 6.81 -4.52 -8.20
CA LEU A 291 6.83 -5.05 -6.83
C LEU A 291 5.46 -4.83 -6.15
N PRO A 292 4.65 -5.87 -5.88
CA PRO A 292 3.39 -5.71 -5.16
C PRO A 292 3.62 -5.45 -3.68
N VAL A 293 2.91 -4.46 -3.13
CA VAL A 293 2.91 -4.08 -1.71
C VAL A 293 1.51 -4.21 -1.09
N HIS A 294 1.36 -3.85 0.18
CA HIS A 294 0.05 -3.84 0.88
C HIS A 294 -0.59 -5.24 1.08
N TRP A 295 0.20 -6.31 1.07
CA TRP A 295 -0.26 -7.69 1.31
C TRP A 295 0.62 -8.43 2.32
N GLY A 296 0.21 -9.65 2.72
CA GLY A 296 1.06 -10.56 3.49
C GLY A 296 1.48 -10.09 4.89
N THR A 297 0.81 -9.08 5.46
CA THR A 297 1.22 -8.49 6.75
C THR A 297 0.09 -8.30 7.75
N PHE A 298 -0.98 -7.62 7.33
CA PHE A 298 -2.19 -7.38 8.15
C PHE A 298 -3.41 -8.02 7.49
N ASN A 299 -4.39 -8.40 8.31
CA ASN A 299 -5.72 -8.75 7.84
C ASN A 299 -6.58 -7.47 7.83
N LEU A 300 -6.72 -6.86 6.65
CA LEU A 300 -7.43 -5.59 6.43
C LEU A 300 -8.66 -5.71 5.51
N ALA A 301 -8.97 -6.91 5.03
CA ALA A 301 -10.12 -7.16 4.17
C ALA A 301 -10.61 -8.60 4.35
N MET A 302 -11.69 -8.95 3.63
CA MET A 302 -12.38 -10.22 3.83
C MET A 302 -11.80 -11.36 3.00
N HIS A 303 -10.92 -11.06 2.03
CA HIS A 303 -10.28 -12.08 1.18
C HIS A 303 -9.24 -12.91 1.96
N ALA A 304 -8.93 -14.10 1.46
CA ALA A 304 -7.83 -14.91 2.00
C ALA A 304 -6.49 -14.16 1.93
N TRP A 305 -5.59 -14.37 2.89
CA TRP A 305 -4.37 -13.55 3.04
C TRP A 305 -3.42 -13.59 1.84
N ASP A 306 -3.41 -14.69 1.09
CA ASP A 306 -2.59 -14.94 -0.09
C ASP A 306 -3.33 -14.72 -1.42
N ALA A 307 -4.65 -14.47 -1.40
CA ALA A 307 -5.43 -14.21 -2.60
C ALA A 307 -4.83 -13.12 -3.51
N PRO A 308 -4.29 -11.99 -2.98
CA PRO A 308 -3.57 -11.02 -3.81
C PRO A 308 -2.38 -11.60 -4.56
N ALA A 309 -1.53 -12.35 -3.86
CA ALA A 309 -0.30 -12.91 -4.40
C ALA A 309 -0.57 -14.02 -5.41
N GLU A 310 -1.53 -14.89 -5.10
CA GLU A 310 -1.98 -15.96 -5.99
C GLU A 310 -2.56 -15.40 -7.29
N ALA A 311 -3.44 -14.41 -7.19
CA ALA A 311 -4.03 -13.77 -8.36
C ALA A 311 -2.96 -13.12 -9.25
N LEU A 312 -2.02 -12.37 -8.67
CA LEU A 312 -0.92 -11.77 -9.45
C LEU A 312 -0.05 -12.84 -10.10
N PHE A 313 0.33 -13.87 -9.37
CA PHE A 313 1.18 -14.94 -9.87
C PHE A 313 0.54 -15.63 -11.10
N LEU A 314 -0.75 -15.97 -11.01
CA LEU A 314 -1.48 -16.64 -12.09
C LEU A 314 -1.70 -15.75 -13.33
N HIS A 315 -1.80 -14.44 -13.15
CA HIS A 315 -2.04 -13.50 -14.26
C HIS A 315 -0.75 -12.95 -14.87
N ALA A 316 0.29 -12.73 -14.08
CA ALA A 316 1.56 -12.19 -14.57
C ALA A 316 2.24 -13.11 -15.59
N GLU A 317 2.16 -14.43 -15.41
CA GLU A 317 2.65 -15.40 -16.41
C GLU A 317 1.96 -15.23 -17.77
N LYS A 318 0.69 -14.85 -17.79
CA LYS A 318 -0.10 -14.67 -19.02
C LYS A 318 0.15 -13.32 -19.68
N SER A 319 0.55 -12.31 -18.89
CA SER A 319 0.64 -10.91 -19.34
C SER A 319 2.08 -10.40 -19.52
N ASN A 320 3.09 -11.27 -19.39
CA ASN A 320 4.52 -10.94 -19.53
C ASN A 320 4.94 -9.73 -18.67
N ILE A 321 4.36 -9.61 -17.47
CA ILE A 321 4.66 -8.53 -16.53
C ILE A 321 5.96 -8.90 -15.79
N PRO A 322 6.96 -8.01 -15.71
CA PRO A 322 8.21 -8.26 -14.97
C PRO A 322 7.96 -8.17 -13.46
N LEU A 323 7.28 -9.19 -12.93
CA LEU A 323 6.83 -9.26 -11.55
C LEU A 323 7.99 -9.63 -10.61
N ILE A 324 8.13 -8.88 -9.52
CA ILE A 324 9.15 -9.07 -8.49
C ILE A 324 8.43 -9.38 -7.17
N MET A 325 8.46 -10.64 -6.73
CA MET A 325 7.84 -11.06 -5.46
C MET A 325 8.88 -11.68 -4.51
N PRO A 326 9.73 -10.86 -3.88
CA PRO A 326 10.73 -11.33 -2.92
C PRO A 326 10.07 -11.85 -1.65
N GLN A 327 10.76 -12.74 -0.93
CA GLN A 327 10.42 -13.01 0.47
C GLN A 327 10.55 -11.72 1.30
N LEU A 328 9.87 -11.63 2.44
CA LEU A 328 10.06 -10.48 3.34
C LEU A 328 11.53 -10.38 3.76
N GLY A 329 12.13 -9.20 3.61
CA GLY A 329 13.53 -8.93 3.92
C GLY A 329 14.51 -9.46 2.87
N GLN A 330 14.05 -10.08 1.78
CA GLN A 330 14.91 -10.34 0.62
C GLN A 330 15.12 -9.05 -0.15
N ALA A 331 16.38 -8.67 -0.33
CA ALA A 331 16.77 -7.54 -1.13
C ALA A 331 16.86 -7.96 -2.61
N VAL A 332 16.26 -7.18 -3.51
CA VAL A 332 16.18 -7.48 -4.94
C VAL A 332 16.50 -6.24 -5.78
N GLU A 333 17.24 -6.44 -6.86
CA GLU A 333 17.53 -5.38 -7.84
C GLU A 333 16.51 -5.45 -8.98
N PRO A 334 15.76 -4.37 -9.29
CA PRO A 334 14.67 -4.43 -10.28
C PRO A 334 15.09 -4.84 -11.70
N ILE A 335 16.36 -4.61 -12.05
CA ILE A 335 16.91 -5.02 -13.35
C ILE A 335 17.08 -6.55 -13.46
N GLN A 336 17.15 -7.26 -12.33
CA GLN A 336 17.33 -8.70 -12.25
C GLN A 336 15.98 -9.37 -12.00
N THR A 337 15.11 -9.40 -13.01
CA THR A 337 13.81 -10.08 -12.89
C THR A 337 14.01 -11.59 -13.03
N GLU A 338 14.15 -12.27 -11.91
CA GLU A 338 14.05 -13.73 -11.85
C GLU A 338 12.59 -14.18 -11.96
N LEU A 339 12.38 -15.42 -12.42
CA LEU A 339 11.06 -16.04 -12.39
C LEU A 339 10.54 -16.10 -10.94
N VAL A 340 9.34 -15.58 -10.71
CA VAL A 340 8.70 -15.62 -9.40
C VAL A 340 8.53 -17.06 -8.96
N LYS A 341 9.02 -17.36 -7.76
CA LYS A 341 8.73 -18.62 -7.06
C LYS A 341 7.65 -18.33 -6.02
N PRO A 342 6.52 -19.06 -5.99
CA PRO A 342 5.43 -18.77 -5.07
C PRO A 342 5.74 -19.26 -3.64
N TRP A 343 6.77 -18.68 -3.03
CA TRP A 343 7.31 -19.09 -1.73
C TRP A 343 6.30 -18.99 -0.59
N TRP A 344 5.26 -18.16 -0.72
CA TRP A 344 4.21 -18.01 0.29
C TRP A 344 3.38 -19.29 0.43
N ARG A 345 3.31 -20.12 -0.63
CA ARG A 345 2.67 -21.45 -0.60
C ARG A 345 3.32 -22.43 0.36
N ALA A 346 4.54 -22.16 0.83
CA ALA A 346 5.23 -23.02 1.81
C ALA A 346 4.59 -23.01 3.20
N VAL A 347 3.69 -22.07 3.50
CA VAL A 347 3.10 -21.89 4.83
C VAL A 347 1.75 -22.59 4.97
N ASP A 348 0.87 -22.39 4.00
CA ASP A 348 -0.42 -23.06 3.89
C ASP A 348 -1.00 -22.78 2.50
N THR A 349 -1.43 -23.81 1.77
CA THR A 349 -2.21 -23.67 0.54
C THR A 349 -3.53 -24.38 0.71
N ALA A 350 -4.62 -23.63 0.65
CA ALA A 350 -5.90 -24.21 0.25
C ALA A 350 -5.94 -24.30 -1.29
N GLU A 351 -6.46 -25.39 -1.84
CA GLU A 351 -6.91 -25.39 -3.23
C GLU A 351 -8.01 -24.33 -3.40
N LEU A 352 -7.91 -23.48 -4.42
CA LEU A 352 -8.94 -22.50 -4.72
C LEU A 352 -10.25 -23.23 -5.09
N PRO A 353 -11.44 -22.72 -4.71
CA PRO A 353 -12.66 -23.13 -5.35
C PRO A 353 -12.54 -22.80 -6.85
N LYS A 354 -12.77 -23.81 -7.70
CA LYS A 354 -12.76 -23.64 -9.16
C LYS A 354 -13.69 -22.49 -9.55
N SER A 355 -13.22 -21.60 -10.43
CA SER A 355 -14.03 -20.48 -10.91
C SER A 355 -15.31 -20.99 -11.57
N GLU A 356 -16.41 -20.23 -11.42
CA GLU A 356 -17.74 -20.57 -11.97
C GLU A 356 -17.79 -20.67 -13.50
N THR A 357 -16.68 -20.42 -14.20
CA THR A 357 -16.53 -20.58 -15.65
C THR A 357 -16.40 -22.02 -16.13
N GLU A 358 -16.32 -23.03 -15.24
CA GLU A 358 -16.29 -24.46 -15.60
C GLU A 358 -17.61 -25.23 -15.33
N LYS A 359 -18.74 -24.56 -15.11
CA LYS A 359 -20.06 -25.22 -15.19
C LYS A 359 -20.63 -25.12 -16.61
N GLY A 360 -19.96 -25.78 -17.54
CA GLY A 360 -20.53 -26.15 -18.83
C GLY A 360 -21.27 -27.48 -18.73
N ASP A 361 -22.53 -27.47 -19.16
CA ASP A 361 -23.39 -28.61 -19.50
C ASP A 361 -23.52 -29.77 -18.51
N GLN A 362 -24.52 -29.66 -17.64
CA GLN A 362 -25.43 -30.79 -17.43
C GLN A 362 -26.88 -30.30 -17.55
N ASN A 363 -27.49 -30.64 -18.68
CA ASN A 363 -28.93 -30.69 -18.85
C ASN A 363 -29.58 -31.44 -17.67
N ALA A 364 -30.52 -30.81 -16.99
CA ALA A 364 -31.74 -31.48 -16.54
C ALA A 364 -32.82 -30.43 -16.27
N GLU A 365 -33.96 -30.66 -16.90
CA GLU A 365 -35.15 -29.82 -16.92
C GLU A 365 -35.69 -29.47 -15.53
N SER A 366 -36.22 -28.25 -15.41
CA SER A 366 -37.15 -27.87 -14.35
C SER A 366 -38.37 -28.81 -14.32
N PRO A 367 -38.94 -29.05 -13.13
CA PRO A 367 -40.14 -28.26 -12.82
C PRO A 367 -40.21 -27.77 -11.37
N LEU A 368 -40.58 -26.50 -11.20
CA LEU A 368 -41.23 -25.98 -9.99
C LEU A 368 -42.74 -26.33 -10.02
N PRO A 369 -43.51 -26.08 -8.95
CA PRO A 369 -43.45 -26.64 -7.60
C PRO A 369 -44.85 -27.17 -7.22
N LYS A 370 -45.05 -27.81 -6.05
CA LYS A 370 -46.38 -27.88 -5.39
C LYS A 370 -46.30 -28.35 -3.93
N SER A 371 -46.89 -27.51 -3.07
CA SER A 371 -47.51 -27.82 -1.78
C SER A 371 -46.65 -28.35 -0.62
N MET A 372 -46.57 -27.50 0.43
CA MET A 372 -46.81 -27.75 1.88
C MET A 372 -47.47 -29.10 2.26
N PRO A 373 -47.57 -29.48 3.56
CA PRO A 373 -46.79 -29.17 4.77
C PRO A 373 -46.56 -30.45 5.63
N TRP A 374 -46.07 -30.26 6.86
CA TRP A 374 -46.46 -30.96 8.10
C TRP A 374 -45.34 -31.74 8.86
N PRO A 375 -45.37 -31.74 10.21
CA PRO A 375 -44.27 -32.08 11.11
C PRO A 375 -44.52 -33.39 11.89
N LEU A 376 -43.61 -33.67 12.83
CA LEU A 376 -43.80 -34.17 14.21
C LEU A 376 -42.60 -35.05 14.59
N ASP A 377 -41.61 -34.42 15.22
CA ASP A 377 -41.22 -34.62 16.63
C ASP A 377 -39.82 -34.04 16.88
#